data_AF-A0A1V0GFD5-F1
#
_entry.id   AF-A0A1V0GFD5-F1
#
_cell.length_a   1.000
_cell.length_b   1.000
_cell.length_c   1.000
_cell.angle_alpha   90.00
_cell.angle_beta   90.00
_cell.angle_gamma   90.00
#
_symmetry.space_group_name_H-M   'P 1'
#
loop_
_entity.id
_entity.type
_entity.pdbx_description
1 polymer ?
#
loop_
_entity_poly.entity_id
_entity_poly.type
_entity_poly.pdbx_seq_one_letter_code
_entity_poly.pdbx_strand_id
1 'polypeptide(L)'
;MKRNYYQKMFNVCTLLFILSLLSAIGFILTNIGMNALQSITYLSFFYQLVSMVYTISLFVTLISTFSFLVLIYYETNSRAKEDSLKNLWQSIWQTFSMRRFLVQSEHSDTVTTIEKAKVTRYNPVNKYFNQAVRQAIVDIRENKVTLLIHIPKTQQATRILKEMETLISEEISSRNSDYYFSPPERHGKWLYFIGTKR
;
A
#
# COMPACT_ATOMS: atom_id res chain seq x y z
N MET A 1 -10.49 -6.35 18.87
CA MET A 1 -11.42 -6.11 17.74
C MET A 1 -11.07 -7.01 16.55
N LYS A 2 -12.06 -7.60 15.84
CA LYS A 2 -11.81 -8.44 14.65
C LYS A 2 -11.76 -7.56 13.40
N ARG A 3 -10.72 -7.71 12.57
CA ARG A 3 -10.56 -6.96 11.31
C ARG A 3 -11.63 -7.33 10.30
N ASN A 4 -12.20 -6.33 9.65
CA ASN A 4 -13.17 -6.47 8.57
C ASN A 4 -12.51 -7.06 7.29
N TYR A 5 -13.34 -7.51 6.34
CA TYR A 5 -12.86 -8.05 5.06
C TYR A 5 -12.01 -7.02 4.29
N TYR A 6 -12.52 -5.79 4.12
CA TYR A 6 -11.78 -4.64 3.57
C TYR A 6 -10.38 -4.51 4.15
N GLN A 7 -10.29 -4.44 5.48
CA GLN A 7 -9.03 -4.22 6.19
C GLN A 7 -8.03 -5.35 5.95
N LYS A 8 -8.48 -6.59 5.72
CA LYS A 8 -7.60 -7.73 5.42
C LYS A 8 -7.15 -7.74 3.97
N MET A 9 -8.07 -7.47 3.05
CA MET A 9 -7.84 -7.64 1.62
C MET A 9 -7.23 -6.42 0.94
N PHE A 10 -7.36 -5.21 1.50
CA PHE A 10 -6.88 -3.97 0.87
C PHE A 10 -5.43 -4.06 0.38
N ASN A 11 -4.50 -4.50 1.24
CA ASN A 11 -3.09 -4.62 0.85
C ASN A 11 -2.87 -5.68 -0.25
N VAL A 12 -3.61 -6.78 -0.21
CA VAL A 12 -3.56 -7.84 -1.23
C VAL A 12 -4.08 -7.30 -2.56
N CYS A 13 -5.22 -6.58 -2.54
CA CYS A 13 -5.77 -5.92 -3.72
C CYS A 13 -4.78 -4.91 -4.31
N THR A 14 -4.14 -4.07 -3.48
CA THR A 14 -3.14 -3.12 -3.97
C THR A 14 -1.93 -3.83 -4.59
N LEU A 15 -1.50 -4.96 -4.04
CA LEU A 15 -0.40 -5.76 -4.58
C LEU A 15 -0.77 -6.37 -5.93
N LEU A 16 -1.94 -7.01 -6.02
CA LEU A 16 -2.44 -7.60 -7.27
C LEU A 16 -2.63 -6.56 -8.36
N PHE A 17 -3.07 -5.35 -7.99
CA PHE A 17 -3.18 -4.23 -8.92
C PHE A 17 -1.81 -3.82 -9.48
N ILE A 18 -0.82 -3.60 -8.61
CA ILE A 18 0.55 -3.23 -9.02
C ILE A 18 1.19 -4.34 -9.86
N LEU A 19 1.02 -5.60 -9.46
CA LEU A 19 1.51 -6.76 -10.21
C LEU A 19 0.88 -6.83 -11.60
N SER A 20 -0.43 -6.61 -11.70
CA SER A 20 -1.14 -6.60 -12.99
C SER A 20 -0.64 -5.48 -13.91
N LEU A 21 -0.39 -4.28 -13.38
CA LEU A 21 0.16 -3.17 -14.16
C LEU A 21 1.58 -3.45 -14.65
N LEU A 22 2.46 -3.92 -13.77
CA LEU A 22 3.85 -4.18 -14.12
C LEU A 22 3.97 -5.31 -15.17
N SER A 23 3.18 -6.36 -15.00
CA SER A 23 3.13 -7.47 -15.96
C SER A 23 2.46 -7.07 -17.29
N ALA A 24 1.51 -6.13 -17.29
CA ALA A 24 0.92 -5.59 -18.52
C ALA A 24 1.94 -4.78 -19.32
N ILE A 25 2.76 -3.97 -18.64
CA ILE A 25 3.87 -3.25 -19.27
C ILE A 25 4.90 -4.25 -19.83
N GLY A 26 5.26 -5.28 -19.06
CA GLY A 26 6.15 -6.35 -19.52
C GLY A 26 5.62 -7.08 -20.76
N PHE A 27 4.33 -7.36 -20.79
CA PHE A 27 3.64 -7.95 -21.95
C PHE A 27 3.76 -7.06 -23.20
N ILE A 28 3.51 -5.75 -23.08
CA ILE A 28 3.62 -4.81 -24.19
C ILE A 28 5.07 -4.73 -24.71
N LEU A 29 6.04 -4.62 -23.81
CA LEU A 29 7.46 -4.52 -24.17
C LEU A 29 7.96 -5.79 -24.87
N THR A 30 7.59 -6.96 -24.35
CA THR A 30 7.97 -8.25 -24.97
C THR A 30 7.32 -8.43 -26.33
N ASN A 31 6.08 -7.99 -26.52
CA ASN A 31 5.42 -8.00 -27.83
C ASN A 31 6.17 -7.15 -28.87
N ILE A 32 6.58 -5.93 -28.49
CA ILE A 32 7.41 -5.07 -29.36
C ILE A 32 8.75 -5.76 -29.68
N GLY A 33 9.39 -6.35 -28.68
CA GLY A 33 10.62 -7.11 -28.85
C GLY A 33 10.47 -8.29 -29.82
N MET A 34 9.39 -9.07 -29.70
CA MET A 34 9.09 -10.19 -30.61
C MET A 34 8.93 -9.71 -32.06
N ASN A 35 8.19 -8.63 -32.28
CA ASN A 35 7.98 -8.06 -33.62
C ASN A 35 9.30 -7.59 -34.25
N ALA A 36 10.20 -7.01 -33.45
CA ALA A 36 11.52 -6.58 -33.93
C ALA A 36 12.46 -7.76 -34.25
N LEU A 37 12.34 -8.87 -33.51
CA LEU A 37 13.18 -10.06 -33.68
C LEU A 37 12.70 -10.98 -34.81
N GLN A 38 11.41 -10.92 -35.20
CA GLN A 38 10.80 -11.83 -36.18
C GLN A 38 11.47 -11.79 -37.56
N SER A 39 12.07 -10.66 -37.96
CA SER A 39 12.72 -10.48 -39.25
C SER A 39 14.18 -10.94 -39.31
N ILE A 40 14.78 -11.34 -38.18
CA ILE A 40 16.23 -11.63 -38.09
C ILE A 40 16.45 -13.13 -37.80
N THR A 41 16.76 -13.89 -38.85
CA THR A 41 16.89 -15.36 -38.79
C THR A 41 17.99 -15.84 -37.83
N TYR A 42 19.07 -15.06 -37.67
CA TYR A 42 20.19 -15.39 -36.77
C TYR A 42 19.88 -15.22 -35.28
N LEU A 43 18.79 -14.55 -34.92
CA LEU A 43 18.39 -14.29 -33.52
C LEU A 43 17.22 -15.17 -33.06
N SER A 44 16.96 -16.29 -33.73
CA SER A 44 15.85 -17.21 -33.43
C SER A 44 15.83 -17.70 -31.98
N PHE A 45 17.00 -17.93 -31.37
CA PHE A 45 17.11 -18.29 -29.94
C PHE A 45 16.58 -17.17 -29.03
N PHE A 46 16.94 -15.91 -29.30
CA PHE A 46 16.44 -14.77 -28.52
C PHE A 46 14.94 -14.58 -28.73
N TYR A 47 14.44 -14.79 -29.95
CA TYR A 47 13.00 -14.79 -30.22
C TYR A 47 12.25 -15.83 -29.36
N GLN A 48 12.78 -17.06 -29.26
CA GLN A 48 12.20 -18.10 -28.40
C GLN A 48 12.18 -17.71 -26.92
N LEU A 49 13.27 -17.12 -26.40
CA LEU A 49 13.32 -16.63 -25.02
C LEU A 49 12.30 -15.51 -24.77
N VAL A 50 12.22 -14.52 -25.65
CA VAL A 50 11.26 -13.42 -25.52
C VAL A 50 9.83 -13.92 -25.62
N SER A 51 9.55 -14.89 -26.50
CA SER A 51 8.24 -15.53 -26.62
C SER A 51 7.83 -16.29 -25.35
N MET A 52 8.77 -16.98 -24.70
CA MET A 52 8.52 -17.62 -23.42
C MET A 52 8.21 -16.60 -22.32
N VAL A 53 8.96 -15.49 -22.25
CA VAL A 53 8.68 -14.41 -21.28
C VAL A 53 7.33 -13.74 -21.56
N TYR A 54 6.99 -13.54 -22.84
CA TYR A 54 5.70 -13.00 -23.28
C TYR A 54 4.52 -13.85 -22.79
N THR A 55 4.57 -15.17 -23.01
CA THR A 55 3.50 -16.09 -22.58
C THR A 55 3.34 -16.10 -21.07
N ILE A 56 4.45 -16.17 -20.31
CA ILE A 56 4.42 -16.07 -18.84
C ILE A 56 3.80 -14.74 -18.39
N SER A 57 4.22 -13.62 -19.00
CA SER A 57 3.69 -12.29 -18.67
C SER A 57 2.19 -12.20 -18.94
N LEU A 58 1.71 -12.80 -20.03
CA LEU A 58 0.28 -12.88 -20.35
C LEU A 58 -0.50 -13.68 -19.30
N PHE A 59 -0.02 -14.86 -18.90
CA PHE A 59 -0.73 -15.64 -17.87
C PHE A 59 -0.75 -14.93 -16.51
N VAL A 60 0.36 -14.29 -16.12
CA VAL A 60 0.44 -13.53 -14.87
C VAL A 60 -0.51 -12.34 -14.88
N THR A 61 -0.59 -11.59 -15.98
CA THR A 61 -1.54 -10.48 -16.11
C THR A 61 -2.99 -10.97 -15.98
N LEU A 62 -3.37 -12.02 -16.71
CA LEU A 62 -4.73 -12.57 -16.67
C LEU A 62 -5.13 -13.06 -15.27
N ILE A 63 -4.28 -13.87 -14.62
CA ILE A 63 -4.59 -14.40 -13.29
C ILE A 63 -4.66 -13.27 -12.25
N SER A 64 -3.73 -12.31 -12.30
CA SER A 64 -3.68 -11.19 -11.34
C SER A 64 -4.90 -10.27 -11.50
N THR A 65 -5.27 -9.93 -12.73
CA THR A 65 -6.45 -9.11 -13.04
C THR A 65 -7.75 -9.80 -12.64
N PHE A 66 -7.91 -11.08 -12.97
CA PHE A 66 -9.09 -11.86 -12.57
C PHE A 66 -9.22 -11.92 -11.05
N SER A 67 -8.13 -12.25 -10.34
CA SER A 67 -8.12 -12.31 -8.88
C SER A 67 -8.48 -10.95 -8.25
N PHE A 68 -7.95 -9.86 -8.82
CA PHE A 68 -8.26 -8.50 -8.38
C PHE A 68 -9.76 -8.15 -8.56
N LEU A 69 -10.34 -8.50 -9.71
CA LEU A 69 -11.77 -8.27 -9.98
C LEU A 69 -12.68 -9.03 -9.01
N VAL A 70 -12.36 -10.28 -8.70
CA VAL A 70 -13.13 -11.09 -7.73
C VAL A 70 -13.11 -10.45 -6.34
N LEU A 71 -11.94 -10.00 -5.87
CA LEU A 71 -11.82 -9.36 -4.56
C LEU A 71 -12.57 -8.04 -4.48
N ILE A 72 -12.50 -7.21 -5.52
CA ILE A 72 -13.25 -5.95 -5.62
C ILE A 72 -14.74 -6.24 -5.66
N TYR A 73 -15.19 -7.20 -6.47
CA TYR A 73 -16.60 -7.57 -6.57
C TYR A 73 -17.18 -7.94 -5.21
N TYR A 74 -16.45 -8.76 -4.43
CA TYR A 74 -16.89 -9.12 -3.09
C TYR A 74 -16.99 -7.91 -2.15
N GLU A 75 -15.98 -7.03 -2.11
CA GLU A 75 -16.01 -5.85 -1.23
C GLU A 75 -17.13 -4.87 -1.65
N THR A 76 -17.29 -4.61 -2.95
CA THR A 76 -18.34 -3.73 -3.48
C THR A 76 -19.72 -4.28 -3.13
N ASN A 77 -19.94 -5.59 -3.26
CA ASN A 77 -21.21 -6.21 -2.87
C ASN A 77 -21.45 -6.17 -1.35
N SER A 78 -20.41 -6.37 -0.54
CA SER A 78 -20.52 -6.25 0.91
C SER A 78 -20.89 -4.83 1.30
N ARG A 79 -20.30 -3.82 0.64
CA ARG A 79 -20.61 -2.41 0.90
C ARG A 79 -22.00 -2.04 0.41
N ALA A 80 -22.40 -2.44 -0.79
CA ALA A 80 -23.73 -2.14 -1.32
C ALA A 80 -24.89 -2.60 -0.41
N LYS A 81 -24.66 -3.62 0.45
CA LYS A 81 -25.64 -4.11 1.43
C LYS A 81 -25.62 -3.37 2.77
N GLU A 82 -24.47 -2.81 3.16
CA GLU A 82 -24.22 -2.32 4.53
C GLU A 82 -23.87 -0.82 4.60
N ASP A 83 -23.51 -0.19 3.48
CA ASP A 83 -22.80 1.08 3.43
C ASP A 83 -22.87 1.72 2.01
N SER A 84 -22.31 2.91 1.85
CA SER A 84 -22.22 3.60 0.56
C SER A 84 -20.91 3.31 -0.20
N LEU A 85 -20.98 3.23 -1.54
CA LEU A 85 -19.78 3.11 -2.39
C LEU A 85 -18.89 4.36 -2.35
N LYS A 86 -19.47 5.52 -2.01
CA LYS A 86 -18.71 6.77 -1.82
C LYS A 86 -17.71 6.63 -0.66
N ASN A 87 -18.11 5.96 0.42
CA ASN A 87 -17.25 5.70 1.57
C ASN A 87 -16.08 4.77 1.22
N LEU A 88 -16.26 3.83 0.28
CA LEU A 88 -15.17 3.00 -0.24
C LEU A 88 -14.10 3.87 -0.92
N TRP A 89 -14.52 4.76 -1.83
CA TRP A 89 -13.59 5.65 -2.52
C TRP A 89 -12.84 6.57 -1.56
N GLN A 90 -13.55 7.16 -0.59
CA GLN A 90 -12.94 7.98 0.46
C GLN A 90 -11.95 7.18 1.32
N SER A 91 -12.28 5.93 1.66
CA SER A 91 -11.39 5.03 2.42
C SER A 91 -10.08 4.76 1.67
N ILE A 92 -10.16 4.52 0.36
CA ILE A 92 -8.99 4.29 -0.50
C ILE A 92 -8.11 5.55 -0.51
N TRP A 93 -8.72 6.72 -0.79
CA TRP A 93 -8.00 7.99 -0.90
C TRP A 93 -7.34 8.40 0.42
N GLN A 94 -8.08 8.34 1.53
CA GLN A 94 -7.54 8.65 2.85
C GLN A 94 -6.46 7.65 3.27
N THR A 95 -6.56 6.36 2.89
CA THR A 95 -5.49 5.39 3.16
C THR A 95 -4.17 5.81 2.51
N PHE A 96 -4.19 6.19 1.23
CA PHE A 96 -2.97 6.66 0.55
C PHE A 96 -2.45 7.97 1.14
N SER A 97 -3.34 8.91 1.45
CA SER A 97 -2.93 10.17 2.05
C SER A 97 -2.30 9.98 3.43
N MET A 98 -2.86 9.08 4.24
CA MET A 98 -2.34 8.79 5.58
C MET A 98 -0.99 8.08 5.50
N ARG A 99 -0.81 7.15 4.55
CA ARG A 99 0.50 6.55 4.29
C ARG A 99 1.54 7.60 3.92
N ARG A 100 1.17 8.59 3.11
CA ARG A 100 2.09 9.67 2.71
C ARG A 100 2.45 10.56 3.90
N PHE A 101 1.46 10.94 4.72
CA PHE A 101 1.68 11.73 5.93
C PHE A 101 2.60 11.04 6.94
N LEU A 102 2.42 9.73 7.10
CA LEU A 102 3.16 8.94 8.08
C LEU A 102 4.58 8.56 7.64
N VAL A 103 4.97 8.68 6.36
CA VAL A 103 6.31 8.26 5.93
C VAL A 103 7.37 9.22 6.49
N GLN A 104 8.33 8.67 7.21
CA GLN A 104 9.48 9.41 7.73
C GLN A 104 10.60 9.43 6.69
N SER A 105 10.95 10.61 6.22
CA SER A 105 11.98 10.82 5.19
C SER A 105 13.32 11.30 5.72
N GLU A 106 13.53 11.34 7.04
CA GLU A 106 14.81 11.79 7.61
C GLU A 106 15.95 10.94 7.05
N HIS A 107 16.73 11.58 6.18
CA HIS A 107 18.08 11.18 5.83
C HIS A 107 18.93 11.46 7.07
N SER A 108 19.60 10.45 7.62
CA SER A 108 20.61 10.74 8.63
C SER A 108 21.75 11.44 7.92
N ASP A 109 21.80 12.76 8.02
CA ASP A 109 22.98 13.53 7.66
C ASP A 109 24.06 13.18 8.69
N THR A 110 24.93 12.22 8.36
CA THR A 110 26.14 12.01 9.15
C THR A 110 27.14 13.10 8.76
N VAL A 111 27.39 14.02 9.69
CA VAL A 111 28.57 14.88 9.64
C VAL A 111 29.79 13.98 9.81
N THR A 112 30.53 13.73 8.73
CA THR A 112 31.88 13.17 8.82
C THR A 112 32.89 14.28 8.51
N THR A 113 33.63 14.64 9.55
CA THR A 113 34.96 15.22 9.49
C THR A 113 35.84 14.43 8.52
N ILE A 114 36.42 15.15 7.56
CA ILE A 114 37.53 14.75 6.68
C ILE A 114 37.10 13.72 5.60
N GLU A 115 37.08 14.19 4.35
CA GLU A 115 36.80 13.47 3.09
C GLU A 115 35.33 13.33 2.64
N LYS A 116 35.06 14.01 1.52
CA LYS A 116 33.75 14.25 0.89
C LYS A 116 33.19 13.00 0.18
N ALA A 117 32.84 11.95 0.93
CA ALA A 117 31.95 10.90 0.44
C ALA A 117 30.59 11.04 1.16
N LYS A 118 29.61 11.68 0.50
CA LYS A 118 28.21 11.67 0.95
C LYS A 118 27.65 10.26 0.81
N VAL A 119 27.92 9.39 1.79
CA VAL A 119 27.24 8.10 1.89
C VAL A 119 25.89 8.36 2.56
N THR A 120 24.82 8.38 1.77
CA THR A 120 23.45 8.40 2.30
C THR A 120 23.17 7.07 2.99
N ARG A 121 23.57 6.94 4.25
CA ARG A 121 23.22 5.77 5.05
C ARG A 121 21.75 5.92 5.46
N TYR A 122 20.87 5.08 4.93
CA TYR A 122 19.49 5.06 5.41
C TYR A 122 19.46 4.62 6.88
N ASN A 123 18.83 5.41 7.74
CA ASN A 123 18.64 5.02 9.14
C ASN A 123 17.78 3.74 9.18
N PRO A 124 18.30 2.61 9.70
CA PRO A 124 17.55 1.35 9.73
C PRO A 124 16.25 1.47 10.53
N VAL A 125 16.18 2.40 11.50
CA VAL A 125 14.97 2.68 12.28
C VAL A 125 13.83 3.18 11.38
N ASN A 126 14.12 4.15 10.52
CA ASN A 126 13.15 4.74 9.59
C ASN A 126 12.66 3.71 8.57
N LYS A 127 13.53 2.77 8.16
CA LYS A 127 13.14 1.64 7.29
C LYS A 127 12.08 0.76 7.95
N TYR A 128 12.28 0.35 9.20
CA TYR A 128 11.31 -0.49 9.92
C TYR A 128 10.00 0.26 10.22
N PHE A 129 10.09 1.55 10.54
CA PHE A 129 8.92 2.40 10.72
C PHE A 129 8.10 2.53 9.42
N ASN A 130 8.74 2.91 8.32
CA ASN A 130 8.10 3.08 7.01
C ASN A 130 7.49 1.76 6.49
N GLN A 131 8.11 0.61 6.80
CA GLN A 131 7.54 -0.69 6.46
C GLN A 131 6.21 -0.94 7.20
N ALA A 132 6.11 -0.54 8.47
CA ALA A 132 4.90 -0.70 9.25
C ALA A 132 3.79 0.27 8.77
N VAL A 133 4.16 1.52 8.51
CA VAL A 133 3.27 2.56 7.96
C VAL A 133 2.67 2.18 6.61
N ARG A 134 3.42 1.50 5.74
CA ARG A 134 2.90 1.01 4.44
C ARG A 134 1.70 0.06 4.58
N GLN A 135 1.52 -0.54 5.75
CA GLN A 135 0.38 -1.41 6.04
C GLN A 135 -0.80 -0.67 6.68
N ALA A 136 -0.69 0.64 6.89
CA ALA A 136 -1.77 1.44 7.44
C ALA A 136 -2.99 1.45 6.52
N ILE A 137 -4.19 1.38 7.10
CA ILE A 137 -5.47 1.31 6.40
C ILE A 137 -6.47 2.21 7.10
N VAL A 138 -7.15 3.06 6.34
CA VAL A 138 -8.31 3.84 6.78
C VAL A 138 -9.57 3.17 6.21
N ASP A 139 -10.49 2.82 7.10
CA ASP A 139 -11.79 2.22 6.78
C ASP A 139 -12.90 3.18 7.25
N ILE A 140 -13.53 3.86 6.30
CA ILE A 140 -14.65 4.78 6.52
C ILE A 140 -15.93 4.01 6.22
N ARG A 141 -16.86 4.03 7.15
CA ARG A 141 -18.23 3.53 7.04
C ARG A 141 -19.18 4.61 7.52
N GLU A 142 -20.45 4.52 7.15
CA GLU A 142 -21.48 5.53 7.51
C GLU A 142 -21.45 6.01 8.96
N ASN A 143 -21.25 5.11 9.93
CA ASN A 143 -21.32 5.43 11.36
C ASN A 143 -19.96 5.43 12.07
N LYS A 144 -18.90 4.96 11.40
CA LYS A 144 -17.58 4.82 12.02
C LYS A 144 -16.43 4.97 11.03
N VAL A 145 -15.38 5.65 11.48
CA VAL A 145 -14.07 5.67 10.83
C VAL A 145 -13.12 4.84 11.67
N THR A 146 -12.31 3.99 11.03
CA THR A 146 -11.30 3.19 11.71
C THR A 146 -9.99 3.30 10.97
N LEU A 147 -8.98 3.87 11.61
CA LEU A 147 -7.61 3.81 11.13
C LEU A 147 -6.86 2.71 11.87
N LEU A 148 -6.18 1.87 11.11
CA LEU A 148 -5.34 0.80 11.59
C LEU A 148 -3.91 1.09 11.18
N ILE A 149 -2.98 1.09 12.14
CA ILE A 149 -1.54 1.19 11.88
C ILE A 149 -0.87 -0.06 12.44
N HIS A 150 0.00 -0.70 11.65
CA HIS A 150 0.78 -1.84 12.12
C HIS A 150 1.86 -1.33 13.10
N ILE A 151 1.99 -1.97 14.26
CA ILE A 151 3.00 -1.57 15.26
C ILE A 151 4.39 -2.03 14.76
N PRO A 152 5.38 -1.13 14.66
CA PRO A 152 6.73 -1.49 14.25
C PRO A 152 7.36 -2.55 15.16
N LYS A 153 8.26 -3.37 14.60
CA LYS A 153 8.90 -4.47 15.34
C LYS A 153 9.99 -4.01 16.32
N THR A 154 10.61 -2.86 16.07
CA THR A 154 11.74 -2.35 16.85
C THR A 154 11.27 -1.27 17.84
N GLN A 155 11.84 -1.26 19.05
CA GLN A 155 11.45 -0.30 20.11
C GLN A 155 11.62 1.16 19.66
N GLN A 156 12.70 1.47 18.93
CA GLN A 156 12.94 2.81 18.39
C GLN A 156 11.85 3.24 17.40
N ALA A 157 11.42 2.36 16.49
CA ALA A 157 10.33 2.67 15.57
C ALA A 157 8.98 2.74 16.28
N THR A 158 8.75 1.94 17.33
CA THR A 158 7.54 2.06 18.17
C THR A 158 7.51 3.39 18.92
N ARG A 159 8.66 3.90 19.37
CA ARG A 159 8.76 5.21 20.01
C ARG A 159 8.36 6.34 19.05
N ILE A 160 8.85 6.30 17.81
CA ILE A 160 8.42 7.24 16.75
C ILE A 160 6.91 7.18 16.55
N LEU A 161 6.32 5.98 16.48
CA LEU A 161 4.86 5.85 16.35
C LEU A 161 4.13 6.54 17.51
N LYS A 162 4.60 6.33 18.74
CA LYS A 162 4.00 6.89 19.95
C LYS A 162 4.10 8.42 20.00
N GLU A 163 5.23 8.98 19.59
CA GLU A 163 5.44 10.42 19.49
C GLU A 163 4.53 11.06 18.43
N MET A 164 4.15 10.32 17.37
CA MET A 164 3.24 10.79 16.32
C MET A 164 1.76 10.59 16.63
N GLU A 165 1.36 9.90 17.70
CA GLU A 165 -0.05 9.53 17.96
C GLU A 165 -0.98 10.75 18.00
N THR A 166 -0.55 11.85 18.61
CA THR A 166 -1.32 13.10 18.69
C THR A 166 -1.52 13.71 17.31
N LEU A 167 -0.44 13.86 16.54
CA LEU A 167 -0.46 14.38 15.17
C LEU A 167 -1.32 13.51 14.25
N ILE A 168 -1.27 12.19 14.41
CA ILE A 168 -2.10 11.23 13.68
C ILE A 168 -3.58 11.44 14.00
N SER A 169 -3.91 11.61 15.29
CA SER A 169 -5.27 11.85 15.76
C SER A 169 -5.81 13.17 15.22
N GLU A 170 -5.00 14.23 15.21
CA GLU A 170 -5.36 15.53 14.65
C GLU A 170 -5.58 15.46 13.14
N GLU A 171 -4.67 14.81 12.40
CA GLU A 171 -4.74 14.68 10.94
C GLU A 171 -5.96 13.87 10.49
N ILE A 172 -6.31 12.80 11.21
CA ILE A 172 -7.51 12.02 10.86
C ILE A 172 -8.80 12.76 11.25
N SER A 173 -8.79 13.50 12.36
CA SER A 173 -9.93 14.30 12.81
C SER A 173 -10.20 15.48 11.90
N SER A 174 -9.15 16.18 11.44
CA SER A 174 -9.27 17.33 10.54
C SER A 174 -9.87 16.93 9.19
N ARG A 175 -9.54 15.74 8.69
CA ARG A 175 -10.07 15.18 7.44
C ARG A 175 -11.48 14.61 7.57
N ASN A 176 -11.94 14.35 8.78
CA ASN A 176 -13.23 13.72 9.08
C ASN A 176 -13.98 14.51 10.16
N SER A 177 -14.33 15.77 9.85
CA SER A 177 -14.97 16.71 10.77
C SER A 177 -16.25 16.20 11.43
N ASP A 178 -16.95 15.29 10.75
CA ASP A 178 -18.26 14.76 11.16
C ASP A 178 -18.15 13.64 12.21
N TYR A 179 -16.92 13.27 12.60
CA TYR A 179 -16.64 12.17 13.52
C TYR A 179 -15.93 12.68 14.79
N TYR A 180 -16.18 12.00 15.91
CA TYR A 180 -15.46 12.16 17.17
C TYR A 180 -14.49 10.99 17.34
N PHE A 181 -13.20 11.28 17.50
CA PHE A 181 -12.16 10.26 17.62
C PHE A 181 -11.85 9.93 19.08
N SER A 182 -11.84 8.63 19.39
CA SER A 182 -11.37 8.13 20.68
C SER A 182 -9.84 8.10 20.74
N PRO A 183 -9.26 8.03 21.96
CA PRO A 183 -7.84 7.74 22.13
C PRO A 183 -7.43 6.45 21.41
N PRO A 184 -6.15 6.34 20.99
CA PRO A 184 -5.67 5.17 20.28
C PRO A 184 -5.68 3.92 21.17
N GLU A 185 -6.24 2.83 20.63
CA GLU A 185 -6.30 1.54 21.32
C GLU A 185 -5.39 0.51 20.66
N ARG A 186 -4.59 -0.18 21.47
CA ARG A 186 -3.77 -1.29 21.00
C ARG A 186 -4.56 -2.59 21.01
N HIS A 187 -4.73 -3.21 19.85
CA HIS A 187 -5.23 -4.58 19.74
C HIS A 187 -4.20 -5.47 19.04
N GLY A 188 -3.40 -6.18 19.84
CA GLY A 188 -2.35 -7.09 19.37
C GLY A 188 -1.20 -6.35 18.66
N LYS A 189 -1.07 -6.58 17.34
CA LYS A 189 -0.03 -5.99 16.47
C LYS A 189 -0.47 -4.69 15.78
N TRP A 190 -1.67 -4.20 16.08
CA TRP A 190 -2.28 -3.06 15.42
C TRP A 190 -2.68 -1.99 16.44
N LEU A 191 -2.47 -0.74 16.08
CA LEU A 191 -2.96 0.44 16.78
C LEU A 191 -4.21 0.96 16.05
N TYR A 192 -5.29 1.16 16.79
CA TYR A 192 -6.60 1.56 16.26
C TYR A 192 -6.92 2.98 16.69
N PHE A 193 -7.35 3.80 15.73
CA PHE A 193 -8.00 5.08 15.99
C PHE A 193 -9.45 4.95 15.50
N ILE A 194 -10.40 5.13 16.41
CA ILE A 194 -11.83 4.90 16.14
C ILE A 194 -12.55 6.25 16.20
N GLY A 195 -13.14 6.64 15.08
CA GLY A 195 -14.04 7.77 14.99
C GLY A 195 -15.49 7.30 14.98
N THR A 196 -16.35 7.83 15.84
CA THR A 196 -17.80 7.62 15.79
C THR A 196 -18.49 8.87 15.26
N LYS A 197 -19.50 8.72 14.41
CA LYS A 197 -20.22 9.88 13.85
C LYS A 197 -20.85 10.73 14.96
N ARG A 198 -20.82 12.05 14.82
CA ARG A 198 -21.48 13.00 15.72
C ARG A 198 -23.00 12.93 15.63
#